data_AF-A0A0D1XX65-F1
#
_entry.id   AF-A0A0D1XX65-F1
#
_cell.length_a   1.000
_cell.length_b   1.000
_cell.length_c   1.000
_cell.angle_alpha   90.00
_cell.angle_beta   90.00
_cell.angle_gamma   90.00
#
_symmetry.space_group_name_H-M   'P 1'
#
loop_
_entity.id
_entity.type
_entity.pdbx_description
1 polymer ?
#
loop_
_entity_poly.entity_id
_entity_poly.type
_entity_poly.pdbx_seq_one_letter_code
_entity_poly.pdbx_strand_id
1 'polypeptide(L)'
;MSIYDFTVKNIRGEEVKLEQYKNKVVMIVNTASKCRFTTQYSDLQSLYERYHPNGFEVLAFPCNQFAEQEPESNEQIQTFCQLNYAIKFPMFEKINVRGLRAHPLFTYLTEQAPFKGFDSTHISAKILHTFLQEKFPELLIGDSIKWNFTKFLIDRSGKVINRFESPVDPIDIETSIEALL
;
A
#
# COMPACT_ATOMS: atom_id res chain seq x y z
N MET A 1 3.47 -20.48 1.48
CA MET A 1 3.34 -19.27 2.33
C MET A 1 2.44 -18.31 1.60
N SER A 2 1.52 -17.67 2.32
CA SER A 2 0.56 -16.71 1.79
C SER A 2 0.47 -15.51 2.72
N ILE A 3 -0.23 -14.44 2.33
CA ILE A 3 -0.44 -13.32 3.26
C ILE A 3 -1.22 -13.74 4.52
N TYR A 4 -1.93 -14.87 4.49
CA TYR A 4 -2.77 -15.33 5.60
C TYR A 4 -1.96 -15.86 6.79
N ASP A 5 -0.66 -16.07 6.61
CA ASP A 5 0.25 -16.51 7.67
C ASP A 5 0.70 -15.33 8.58
N PHE A 6 0.36 -14.08 8.21
CA PHE A 6 0.77 -12.89 8.96
C PHE A 6 -0.33 -12.34 9.89
N THR A 7 0.12 -11.87 11.05
CA THR A 7 -0.66 -11.04 11.97
C THR A 7 -0.11 -9.62 11.92
N VAL A 8 -1.00 -8.65 11.92
CA VAL A 8 -0.69 -7.21 11.98
C VAL A 8 -1.51 -6.57 13.10
N LYS A 9 -1.30 -5.29 13.38
CA LYS A 9 -2.16 -4.54 14.32
C LYS A 9 -3.03 -3.56 13.55
N ASN A 10 -4.33 -3.53 13.87
CA ASN A 10 -5.21 -2.52 13.32
C ASN A 10 -4.84 -1.12 13.86
N ILE A 11 -5.50 -0.07 13.38
CA ILE A 11 -5.15 1.31 13.77
C ILE A 11 -5.32 1.60 15.28
N ARG A 12 -6.07 0.76 16.02
CA ARG A 12 -6.23 0.83 17.48
C ARG A 12 -5.21 -0.02 18.25
N GLY A 13 -4.29 -0.69 17.56
CA GLY A 13 -3.26 -1.54 18.15
C GLY A 13 -3.69 -2.98 18.45
N GLU A 14 -4.90 -3.38 18.02
CA GLU A 14 -5.44 -4.73 18.23
C GLU A 14 -4.90 -5.70 17.18
N GLU A 15 -4.53 -6.91 17.59
CA GLU A 15 -4.02 -7.92 16.65
C GLU A 15 -5.11 -8.38 15.66
N VAL A 16 -4.72 -8.44 14.40
CA VAL A 16 -5.53 -8.84 13.26
C VAL A 16 -4.75 -9.87 12.45
N LYS A 17 -5.27 -11.10 12.41
CA LYS A 17 -4.79 -12.11 11.46
C LYS A 17 -5.30 -11.78 10.07
N LEU A 18 -4.41 -11.74 9.08
CA LEU A 18 -4.79 -11.49 7.69
C LEU A 18 -5.59 -12.66 7.09
N GLU A 19 -5.57 -13.84 7.72
CA GLU A 19 -6.43 -14.98 7.40
C GLU A 19 -7.92 -14.62 7.29
N GLN A 20 -8.40 -13.61 8.01
CA GLN A 20 -9.80 -13.16 7.90
C GLN A 20 -10.18 -12.62 6.50
N TYR A 21 -9.19 -12.30 5.68
CA TYR A 21 -9.38 -11.85 4.29
C TYR A 21 -9.26 -13.00 3.27
N LYS A 22 -9.35 -14.26 3.72
CA LYS A 22 -9.45 -15.43 2.82
C LYS A 22 -10.60 -15.29 1.84
N ASN A 23 -10.40 -15.78 0.62
CA ASN A 23 -11.35 -15.74 -0.49
C ASN A 23 -11.70 -14.32 -1.01
N LYS A 24 -11.02 -13.29 -0.52
CA LYS A 24 -11.13 -11.91 -1.03
C LYS A 24 -9.93 -11.57 -1.92
N VAL A 25 -10.15 -10.71 -2.90
CA VAL A 25 -9.08 -9.99 -3.58
C VAL A 25 -8.64 -8.85 -2.67
N VAL A 26 -7.35 -8.74 -2.37
CA VAL A 26 -6.84 -7.78 -1.38
C VAL A 26 -5.83 -6.84 -2.03
N MET A 27 -5.99 -5.54 -1.82
CA MET A 27 -4.98 -4.53 -2.14
C MET A 27 -4.30 -4.06 -0.86
N ILE A 28 -3.01 -4.35 -0.70
CA ILE A 28 -2.20 -3.83 0.42
C ILE A 28 -1.47 -2.58 -0.05
N VAL A 29 -1.60 -1.47 0.69
CA VAL A 29 -1.00 -0.18 0.32
C VAL A 29 -0.26 0.41 1.52
N ASN A 30 1.00 0.82 1.33
CA ASN A 30 1.68 1.67 2.32
C ASN A 30 1.30 3.13 2.10
N THR A 31 0.83 3.84 3.13
CA THR A 31 0.24 5.18 2.96
C THR A 31 0.94 6.26 3.77
N ALA A 32 0.68 7.51 3.40
CA ALA A 32 1.17 8.71 4.06
C ALA A 32 0.16 9.86 3.92
N SER A 33 -0.09 10.64 4.98
CA SER A 33 -1.02 11.79 4.95
C SER A 33 -0.43 13.06 4.34
N LYS A 34 0.91 13.23 4.37
CA LYS A 34 1.62 14.41 3.85
C LYS A 34 2.42 14.09 2.58
N CYS A 35 1.85 13.28 1.70
CA CYS A 35 2.47 12.89 0.44
C CYS A 35 1.75 13.55 -0.75
N ARG A 36 2.48 13.83 -1.83
CA ARG A 36 1.83 14.28 -3.08
C ARG A 36 0.83 13.27 -3.66
N PHE A 37 0.99 11.99 -3.30
CA PHE A 37 0.13 10.90 -3.74
C PHE A 37 -1.05 10.64 -2.79
N THR A 38 -1.21 11.43 -1.71
CA THR A 38 -2.33 11.28 -0.77
C THR A 38 -3.70 11.46 -1.43
N THR A 39 -3.77 12.17 -2.56
CA THR A 39 -4.97 12.26 -3.40
C THR A 39 -5.45 10.90 -3.92
N GLN A 40 -4.58 9.88 -4.03
CA GLN A 40 -4.97 8.52 -4.43
C GLN A 40 -5.89 7.83 -3.42
N TYR A 41 -6.05 8.34 -2.20
CA TYR A 41 -7.08 7.84 -1.28
C TYR A 41 -8.49 7.92 -1.87
N SER A 42 -8.79 8.96 -2.65
CA SER A 42 -10.09 9.12 -3.31
C SER A 42 -10.37 8.00 -4.31
N ASP A 43 -9.39 7.63 -5.14
CA ASP A 43 -9.54 6.56 -6.12
C ASP A 43 -9.58 5.19 -5.44
N LEU A 44 -8.75 4.96 -4.41
CA LEU A 44 -8.80 3.75 -3.58
C LEU A 44 -10.16 3.58 -2.92
N GLN A 45 -10.73 4.65 -2.36
CA GLN A 45 -12.05 4.63 -1.73
C GLN A 45 -13.14 4.35 -2.77
N SER A 46 -13.04 4.94 -3.96
CA SER A 46 -13.99 4.71 -5.06
C SER A 46 -13.98 3.26 -5.54
N LEU A 47 -12.79 2.68 -5.72
CA LEU A 47 -12.63 1.25 -6.07
C LEU A 47 -13.12 0.34 -4.96
N TYR A 48 -12.82 0.69 -3.71
CA TYR A 48 -13.31 -0.05 -2.55
C TYR A 48 -14.84 -0.08 -2.53
N GLU A 49 -15.52 1.06 -2.64
CA GLU A 49 -16.99 1.09 -2.65
C GLU A 49 -17.59 0.30 -3.81
N ARG A 50 -16.95 0.35 -4.99
CA ARG A 50 -17.42 -0.36 -6.18
C ARG A 50 -17.32 -1.88 -6.04
N TYR A 51 -16.18 -2.39 -5.57
CA TYR A 51 -15.87 -3.82 -5.61
C TYR A 51 -15.90 -4.53 -4.26
N HIS A 52 -16.02 -3.81 -3.14
CA HIS A 52 -16.15 -4.43 -1.82
C HIS A 52 -17.30 -5.44 -1.75
N PRO A 53 -18.50 -5.16 -2.32
CA PRO A 53 -19.58 -6.15 -2.38
C PRO A 53 -19.23 -7.42 -3.16
N ASN A 54 -18.27 -7.36 -4.07
CA ASN A 54 -17.79 -8.48 -4.90
C ASN A 54 -16.60 -9.24 -4.28
N GLY A 55 -16.20 -8.89 -3.05
CA GLY A 55 -15.09 -9.54 -2.35
C GLY A 55 -13.74 -8.86 -2.56
N PHE A 56 -13.72 -7.55 -2.80
CA PHE A 56 -12.49 -6.75 -2.77
C PHE A 56 -12.26 -6.10 -1.39
N GLU A 57 -11.01 -5.99 -0.98
CA GLU A 57 -10.60 -5.35 0.27
C GLU A 57 -9.37 -4.47 0.03
N VAL A 58 -9.33 -3.31 0.68
CA VAL A 58 -8.13 -2.44 0.70
C VAL A 58 -7.59 -2.39 2.12
N LEU A 59 -6.31 -2.69 2.30
CA LEU A 59 -5.63 -2.65 3.59
C LEU A 59 -4.57 -1.55 3.57
N ALA A 60 -4.83 -0.45 4.28
CA ALA A 60 -3.93 0.70 4.34
C ALA A 60 -3.01 0.64 5.55
N PHE A 61 -1.70 0.71 5.30
CA PHE A 61 -0.63 0.65 6.29
C PHE A 61 0.15 1.97 6.29
N PRO A 62 -0.17 2.90 7.21
CA PRO A 62 0.57 4.15 7.33
C PRO A 62 2.06 3.90 7.58
N CYS A 63 2.93 4.71 6.97
CA CYS A 63 4.38 4.54 7.09
C CYS A 63 5.12 5.87 7.05
N ASN A 64 5.98 6.12 8.05
CA ASN A 64 6.75 7.36 8.15
C ASN A 64 8.17 7.28 7.56
N GLN A 65 8.53 6.17 6.88
CA GLN A 65 9.91 5.94 6.44
C GLN A 65 10.33 6.75 5.20
N PHE A 66 9.41 7.52 4.61
CA PHE A 66 9.61 8.21 3.34
C PHE A 66 9.43 9.71 3.55
N ALA A 67 10.55 10.42 3.72
CA ALA A 67 10.61 11.86 4.02
C ALA A 67 9.67 12.33 5.14
N GLU A 68 9.49 11.48 6.17
CA GLU A 68 8.66 11.77 7.35
C GLU A 68 7.26 12.31 7.01
N GLN A 69 6.61 11.69 6.01
CA GLN A 69 5.30 12.12 5.49
C GLN A 69 4.09 11.55 6.26
N GLU A 70 4.31 10.83 7.36
CA GLU A 70 3.28 10.29 8.27
C GLU A 70 3.73 10.39 9.76
N PRO A 71 4.10 11.59 10.25
CA PRO A 71 4.64 11.75 11.60
C PRO A 71 3.57 11.59 12.69
N GLU A 72 2.30 11.80 12.34
CA GLU A 72 1.14 11.75 13.24
C GLU A 72 0.95 10.41 13.98
N SER A 73 0.18 10.44 15.06
CA SER A 73 -0.27 9.23 15.77
C SER A 73 -1.35 8.47 14.96
N ASN A 74 -1.57 7.19 15.27
CA ASN A 74 -2.61 6.38 14.62
C ASN A 74 -4.00 7.06 14.65
N GLU A 75 -4.37 7.67 15.77
CA GLU A 75 -5.66 8.36 15.96
C GLU A 75 -5.78 9.59 15.05
N GLN A 76 -4.70 10.37 14.93
CA GLN A 76 -4.64 11.54 14.07
C GLN A 76 -4.69 11.14 12.59
N ILE A 77 -3.99 10.07 12.21
CA ILE A 77 -4.00 9.52 10.85
C ILE A 77 -5.41 9.04 10.48
N GLN A 78 -6.06 8.28 11.38
CA GLN A 78 -7.43 7.80 11.18
C GLN A 78 -8.39 8.98 10.99
N THR A 79 -8.29 9.99 11.85
CA THR A 79 -9.12 11.20 11.79
C THR A 79 -8.90 11.95 10.47
N PHE A 80 -7.64 12.15 10.07
CA PHE A 80 -7.29 12.80 8.81
C PHE A 80 -7.93 12.08 7.61
N CYS A 81 -7.79 10.76 7.56
CA CYS A 81 -8.32 9.94 6.48
C CYS A 81 -9.85 9.96 6.41
N GLN A 82 -10.51 9.89 7.57
CA GLN A 82 -11.97 9.94 7.63
C GLN A 82 -12.53 11.31 7.23
N LEU A 83 -11.94 12.41 7.75
CA LEU A 83 -12.44 13.75 7.49
C LEU A 83 -12.20 14.23 6.05
N ASN A 84 -11.06 13.88 5.46
CA ASN A 84 -10.68 14.41 4.14
C ASN A 84 -11.05 13.48 2.97
N TYR A 85 -11.16 12.18 3.21
CA TYR A 85 -11.35 11.18 2.15
C TYR A 85 -12.49 10.20 2.41
N ALA A 86 -13.19 10.33 3.55
CA ALA A 86 -14.29 9.43 3.94
C ALA A 86 -13.92 7.94 3.85
N ILE A 87 -12.67 7.60 4.21
CA ILE A 87 -12.15 6.23 4.09
C ILE A 87 -13.02 5.25 4.91
N LYS A 88 -13.48 4.19 4.23
CA LYS A 88 -14.27 3.09 4.82
C LYS A 88 -13.50 1.78 4.91
N PHE A 89 -12.40 1.64 4.17
CA PHE A 89 -11.60 0.43 4.20
C PHE A 89 -10.69 0.35 5.44
N PRO A 90 -10.27 -0.86 5.85
CA PRO A 90 -9.41 -1.07 7.01
C PRO A 90 -8.10 -0.27 6.98
N MET A 91 -7.82 0.40 8.09
CA MET A 91 -6.52 1.02 8.37
C MET A 91 -5.81 0.28 9.51
N PHE A 92 -4.49 0.20 9.40
CA PHE A 92 -3.61 -0.49 10.34
C PHE A 92 -2.73 0.48 11.11
N GLU A 93 -2.09 -0.01 12.16
CA GLU A 93 -1.09 0.74 12.90
C GLU A 93 0.08 1.12 11.98
N LYS A 94 0.68 2.28 12.24
CA LYS A 94 1.87 2.74 11.54
C LYS A 94 2.97 1.68 11.60
N ILE A 95 3.52 1.34 10.44
CA ILE A 95 4.39 0.18 10.30
C ILE A 95 5.63 0.49 9.47
N ASN A 96 6.73 -0.20 9.76
CA ASN A 96 7.91 -0.18 8.91
C ASN A 96 7.75 -1.19 7.78
N VAL A 97 7.99 -0.74 6.56
CA VAL A 97 7.85 -1.51 5.33
C VAL A 97 9.20 -1.82 4.67
N ARG A 98 10.30 -1.24 5.17
CA ARG A 98 11.66 -1.48 4.67
C ARG A 98 12.73 -1.45 5.77
N GLY A 99 13.88 -2.03 5.45
CA GLY A 99 15.05 -2.12 6.34
C GLY A 99 14.93 -3.22 7.40
N LEU A 100 15.89 -3.28 8.33
CA LEU A 100 15.99 -4.34 9.34
C LEU A 100 14.78 -4.44 10.29
N ARG A 101 14.00 -3.37 10.40
CA ARG A 101 12.78 -3.32 11.22
C ARG A 101 11.50 -3.44 10.40
N ALA A 102 11.60 -3.79 9.11
CA ALA A 102 10.43 -4.03 8.28
C ALA A 102 9.58 -5.15 8.88
N HIS A 103 8.27 -4.97 8.85
CA HIS A 103 7.37 -6.03 9.24
C HIS A 103 7.49 -7.21 8.27
N PRO A 104 7.48 -8.48 8.74
CA PRO A 104 7.66 -9.66 7.88
C PRO A 104 6.71 -9.74 6.68
N LEU A 105 5.48 -9.21 6.83
CA LEU A 105 4.54 -9.05 5.73
C LEU A 105 5.17 -8.30 4.55
N PHE A 106 5.79 -7.15 4.78
CA PHE A 106 6.33 -6.32 3.71
C PHE A 106 7.60 -6.90 3.11
N THR A 107 8.42 -7.59 3.90
CA THR A 107 9.53 -8.40 3.38
C THR A 107 9.00 -9.44 2.40
N TYR A 108 8.01 -10.23 2.81
CA TYR A 108 7.37 -11.22 1.96
C TYR A 108 6.77 -10.62 0.69
N LEU A 109 6.02 -9.51 0.79
CA LEU A 109 5.43 -8.83 -0.37
C LEU A 109 6.51 -8.42 -1.40
N THR A 110 7.62 -7.86 -0.95
CA THR A 110 8.71 -7.44 -1.85
C THR A 110 9.53 -8.61 -2.41
N GLU A 111 9.61 -9.74 -1.71
CA GLU A 111 10.23 -10.96 -2.23
C GLU A 111 9.35 -11.63 -3.30
N GLN A 112 8.02 -11.65 -3.11
CA GLN A 112 7.09 -12.22 -4.09
C GLN A 112 6.89 -11.33 -5.31
N ALA A 113 7.00 -10.00 -5.14
CA ALA A 113 6.92 -9.03 -6.23
C ALA A 113 8.10 -8.04 -6.18
N PRO A 114 9.27 -8.44 -6.75
CA PRO A 114 10.46 -7.61 -6.85
C PRO A 114 10.20 -6.29 -7.59
N PHE A 115 11.06 -5.29 -7.33
CA PHE A 115 10.95 -3.99 -7.98
C PHE A 115 11.39 -4.11 -9.45
N LYS A 116 10.49 -3.75 -10.38
CA LYS A 116 10.74 -3.84 -11.84
C LYS A 116 11.21 -2.53 -12.47
N GLY A 117 11.50 -1.51 -11.66
CA GLY A 117 11.77 -0.16 -12.13
C GLY A 117 10.52 0.72 -12.19
N PHE A 118 10.74 2.03 -12.34
CA PHE A 118 9.67 2.98 -12.62
C PHE A 118 9.39 3.04 -14.12
N ASP A 119 8.12 3.23 -14.49
CA ASP A 119 7.75 3.46 -15.89
C ASP A 119 8.35 4.78 -16.39
N SER A 120 9.35 4.67 -17.26
CA SER A 120 10.03 5.81 -17.87
C SER A 120 9.21 6.52 -18.94
N THR A 121 7.97 6.13 -19.21
CA THR A 121 7.06 6.87 -20.09
C THR A 121 6.16 7.82 -19.31
N HIS A 122 5.84 7.47 -18.05
CA HIS A 122 4.97 8.26 -17.18
C HIS A 122 5.71 9.43 -16.50
N ILE A 123 5.20 10.65 -16.65
CA ILE A 123 5.88 11.87 -16.15
C ILE A 123 6.04 11.84 -14.63
N SER A 124 4.99 11.48 -13.88
CA SER A 124 5.06 11.39 -12.41
C SER A 124 6.12 10.38 -11.94
N ALA A 125 6.36 9.32 -12.72
CA ALA A 125 7.34 8.29 -12.43
C ALA A 125 8.77 8.77 -12.71
N LYS A 126 9.00 9.48 -13.82
CA LYS A 126 10.28 10.17 -14.07
C LYS A 126 10.62 11.16 -12.96
N ILE A 127 9.66 11.99 -12.57
CA ILE A 127 9.86 12.99 -11.52
C ILE A 127 10.17 12.30 -10.20
N LEU A 128 9.44 11.23 -9.84
CA LEU A 128 9.73 10.47 -8.63
C LEU A 128 11.12 9.87 -8.67
N HIS A 129 11.47 9.21 -9.77
CA HIS A 129 12.76 8.54 -9.92
C HIS A 129 13.91 9.55 -9.79
N THR A 130 13.83 10.68 -10.49
CA THR A 130 14.85 11.76 -10.41
C THR A 130 14.97 12.29 -8.99
N PHE A 131 13.83 12.59 -8.34
CA PHE A 131 13.81 13.03 -6.95
C PHE A 131 14.47 12.02 -5.99
N LEU A 132 14.15 10.73 -6.15
CA LEU A 132 14.76 9.68 -5.34
C LEU A 132 16.25 9.55 -5.60
N GLN A 133 16.69 9.60 -6.87
CA GLN A 133 18.12 9.55 -7.21
C GLN A 133 18.90 10.70 -6.57
N GLU A 134 18.33 11.91 -6.54
CA GLU A 134 19.00 13.10 -6.00
C GLU A 134 18.96 13.20 -4.47
N LYS A 135 17.84 12.81 -3.84
CA LYS A 135 17.60 13.06 -2.41
C LYS A 135 17.72 11.82 -1.53
N PHE A 136 17.40 10.65 -2.08
CA PHE A 136 17.27 9.39 -1.35
C PHE A 136 17.77 8.19 -2.19
N PRO A 137 18.98 8.22 -2.76
CA PRO A 137 19.45 7.19 -3.70
C PRO A 137 19.49 5.80 -3.06
N GLU A 138 19.68 5.70 -1.74
CA GLU A 138 19.61 4.46 -0.97
C GLU A 138 18.24 3.79 -1.05
N LEU A 139 17.16 4.55 -1.27
CA LEU A 139 15.82 3.97 -1.40
C LEU A 139 15.69 3.12 -2.66
N LEU A 140 16.48 3.41 -3.69
CA LEU A 140 16.47 2.71 -4.99
C LEU A 140 17.18 1.36 -4.97
N ILE A 141 18.00 1.08 -3.95
CA ILE A 141 18.74 -0.18 -3.84
C ILE A 141 17.78 -1.34 -3.50
N GLY A 142 17.97 -2.48 -4.16
CA GLY A 142 17.24 -3.73 -3.92
C GLY A 142 15.74 -3.67 -4.25
N ASP A 143 14.95 -4.56 -3.65
CA ASP A 143 13.52 -4.71 -3.96
C ASP A 143 12.58 -4.04 -2.95
N SER A 144 13.10 -3.45 -1.87
CA SER A 144 12.28 -2.76 -0.88
C SER A 144 11.42 -1.66 -1.51
N ILE A 145 10.28 -1.37 -0.88
CA ILE A 145 9.35 -0.31 -1.28
C ILE A 145 10.08 1.03 -1.43
N LYS A 146 9.90 1.68 -2.58
CA LYS A 146 10.64 2.89 -2.96
C LYS A 146 10.05 4.15 -2.36
N TRP A 147 8.73 4.21 -2.22
CA TRP A 147 8.04 5.40 -1.73
C TRP A 147 6.64 5.08 -1.20
N ASN A 148 5.97 6.09 -0.65
CA ASN A 148 4.56 6.03 -0.24
C ASN A 148 3.65 5.65 -1.41
N PHE A 149 2.53 4.99 -1.13
CA PHE A 149 1.53 4.53 -2.09
C PHE A 149 2.02 3.44 -3.07
N THR A 150 2.95 2.60 -2.64
CA THR A 150 3.20 1.32 -3.33
C THR A 150 2.09 0.35 -2.96
N LYS A 151 1.59 -0.38 -3.96
CA LYS A 151 0.39 -1.21 -3.85
C LYS A 151 0.73 -2.63 -4.26
N PHE A 152 0.23 -3.61 -3.52
CA PHE A 152 0.35 -5.02 -3.84
C PHE A 152 -1.05 -5.58 -4.01
N LEU A 153 -1.28 -6.26 -5.13
CA LEU A 153 -2.54 -6.94 -5.41
C LEU A 153 -2.39 -8.43 -5.11
N ILE A 154 -3.32 -8.95 -4.30
CA ILE A 154 -3.31 -10.30 -3.79
C ILE A 154 -4.60 -11.01 -4.24
N ASP A 155 -4.47 -12.24 -4.73
CA ASP A 155 -5.61 -13.06 -5.14
C ASP A 155 -6.38 -13.65 -3.94
N ARG A 156 -7.50 -14.30 -4.25
CA ARG A 156 -8.37 -14.99 -3.28
C ARG A 156 -7.69 -16.12 -2.50
N SER A 157 -6.54 -16.61 -2.98
CA SER A 157 -5.73 -17.64 -2.32
C SER A 157 -4.63 -17.07 -1.42
N GLY A 158 -4.49 -15.74 -1.37
CA GLY A 158 -3.51 -15.04 -0.55
C GLY A 158 -2.13 -14.90 -1.21
N LYS A 159 -2.03 -15.11 -2.53
CA LYS A 159 -0.79 -14.96 -3.30
C LYS A 159 -0.68 -13.57 -3.90
N VAL A 160 0.53 -13.02 -3.88
CA VAL A 160 0.84 -11.73 -4.51
C VAL A 160 0.85 -11.92 -6.02
N ILE A 161 -0.03 -11.20 -6.72
CA ILE A 161 -0.17 -11.27 -8.18
C ILE A 161 0.60 -10.14 -8.85
N ASN A 162 0.56 -8.93 -8.27
CA ASN A 162 1.21 -7.79 -8.86
C ASN A 162 1.63 -6.74 -7.82
N ARG A 163 2.55 -5.87 -8.23
CA ARG A 163 3.03 -4.70 -7.49
C ARG A 163 2.95 -3.48 -8.38
N PHE A 164 2.43 -2.39 -7.84
CA PHE A 164 2.28 -1.11 -8.51
C PHE A 164 2.98 -0.02 -7.72
N GLU A 165 3.87 0.72 -8.37
CA GLU A 165 4.62 1.80 -7.72
C GLU A 165 3.75 3.04 -7.52
N SER A 166 4.19 3.96 -6.67
CA SER A 166 3.49 5.20 -6.31
C SER A 166 2.86 5.97 -7.49
N PRO A 167 3.53 6.12 -8.65
CA PRO A 167 2.99 6.87 -9.77
C PRO A 167 1.83 6.18 -10.51
N VAL A 168 1.57 4.90 -10.27
CA VAL A 168 0.42 4.20 -10.85
C VAL A 168 -0.82 4.60 -10.07
N ASP A 169 -1.76 5.22 -10.75
CA ASP A 169 -3.01 5.66 -10.15
C ASP A 169 -3.91 4.44 -9.88
N PRO A 170 -4.64 4.41 -8.75
CA PRO A 170 -5.43 3.23 -8.39
C PRO A 170 -6.43 2.83 -9.48
N ILE A 171 -7.02 3.79 -10.19
CA ILE A 171 -8.00 3.53 -11.24
C ILE A 171 -7.42 2.71 -12.40
N ASP A 172 -6.13 2.88 -12.73
CA ASP A 172 -5.46 2.09 -13.77
C ASP A 172 -5.26 0.61 -13.37
N ILE A 173 -5.48 0.29 -12.09
CA ILE A 173 -5.39 -1.07 -11.54
C ILE A 173 -6.75 -1.79 -11.61
N GLU A 174 -7.84 -1.09 -11.94
CA GLU A 174 -9.22 -1.61 -11.93
C GLU A 174 -9.37 -2.91 -12.72
N THR A 175 -8.89 -2.96 -13.95
CA THR A 175 -8.96 -4.19 -14.78
C THR A 175 -8.21 -5.37 -14.16
N SER A 176 -7.14 -5.12 -13.39
CA SER A 176 -6.42 -6.18 -12.67
C SER A 176 -7.23 -6.69 -11.48
N ILE A 177 -8.01 -5.83 -10.84
CA ILE A 177 -8.92 -6.21 -9.75
C ILE A 177 -10.07 -7.05 -10.31
N GLU A 178 -10.72 -6.59 -11.38
CA GLU A 178 -11.84 -7.30 -12.03
C GLU A 178 -11.47 -8.71 -12.49
N ALA A 179 -10.25 -8.90 -12.99
CA ALA A 179 -9.77 -10.21 -13.41
C ALA A 179 -9.64 -11.25 -12.28
N LEU A 180 -9.70 -10.82 -11.01
CA LEU A 180 -9.56 -11.68 -9.82
C LEU A 180 -10.87 -11.83 -9.02
N LEU A 181 -11.92 -11.08 -9.35
CA LEU A 181 -13.24 -11.13 -8.70
C LEU A 181 -14.13 -12.21 -9.33
#